data_AF-A0A950UKV2-F1
#
_entry.id   AF-A0A950UKV2-F1
#
_cell.length_a   1.000
_cell.length_b   1.000
_cell.length_c   1.000
_cell.angle_alpha   90.00
_cell.angle_beta   90.00
_cell.angle_gamma   90.00
#
_symmetry.space_group_name_H-M   'P 1'
#
loop_
_entity.id
_entity.type
_entity.pdbx_description
1 polymer ?
#
loop_
_entity_poly.entity_id
_entity_poly.type
_entity_poly.pdbx_seq_one_letter_code
_entity_poly.pdbx_strand_id
1 'polypeptide(L)'
;MTRAKIALAATIGLVTLSLSPALADDRVGVFAGGQADFSNYVFIGATLSLGPSVGNGVAVRGILDTGGYNYISDPLGTVKANFGGGELDALYQFTHQNFWSDVGVGLNDTYTGLMPYDPTNRRRGAQAEVRLSLDGGNVSGPWRADWNGFYGTRL
;
A
#
# COMPACT_ATOMS: atom_id res chain seq x y z
N MET A 1 -36.12 -4.93 -32.64
CA MET A 1 -35.15 -3.96 -32.11
C MET A 1 -34.41 -4.61 -30.94
N THR A 2 -33.21 -5.09 -31.23
CA THR A 2 -32.33 -5.89 -30.38
C THR A 2 -31.51 -4.96 -29.48
N ARG A 3 -31.41 -5.24 -28.18
CA ARG A 3 -30.35 -4.68 -27.32
C ARG A 3 -29.77 -5.77 -26.44
N ALA A 4 -28.66 -6.33 -26.90
CA ALA A 4 -27.73 -7.07 -26.07
C ALA A 4 -27.08 -6.11 -25.06
N LYS A 5 -26.98 -6.52 -23.79
CA LYS A 5 -26.07 -5.89 -22.83
C LYS A 5 -25.06 -6.94 -22.38
N ILE A 6 -23.82 -6.56 -22.60
CA ILE A 6 -22.58 -7.32 -22.51
C ILE A 6 -22.31 -7.72 -21.06
N ALA A 7 -22.12 -9.02 -20.81
CA ALA A 7 -21.52 -9.52 -19.59
C ALA A 7 -20.00 -9.42 -19.74
N LEU A 8 -19.36 -8.60 -18.91
CA LEU A 8 -17.90 -8.50 -18.85
C LEU A 8 -17.41 -9.60 -17.90
N ALA A 9 -16.97 -10.71 -18.46
CA ALA A 9 -16.29 -11.77 -17.72
C ALA A 9 -14.83 -11.32 -17.45
N ALA A 10 -14.48 -11.11 -16.19
CA ALA A 10 -13.10 -10.91 -15.77
C ALA A 10 -12.42 -12.28 -15.68
N THR A 11 -11.67 -12.64 -16.72
CA THR A 11 -10.85 -13.86 -16.72
C THR A 11 -9.52 -13.56 -16.02
N ILE A 12 -9.37 -14.04 -14.78
CA ILE A 12 -8.07 -14.11 -14.12
C ILE A 12 -7.32 -15.30 -14.74
N GLY A 13 -6.43 -15.02 -15.69
CA GLY A 13 -5.56 -16.01 -16.30
C GLY A 13 -4.47 -16.44 -15.31
N LEU A 14 -4.52 -17.69 -14.85
CA LEU A 14 -3.47 -18.30 -14.04
C LEU A 14 -2.31 -18.71 -14.97
N VAL A 15 -1.25 -17.91 -15.00
CA VAL A 15 0.01 -18.27 -15.68
C VAL A 15 0.77 -19.23 -14.77
N THR A 16 0.72 -20.51 -15.07
CA THR A 16 1.58 -21.52 -14.43
C THR A 16 2.95 -21.53 -15.10
N LEU A 17 3.88 -20.73 -14.60
CA LEU A 17 5.30 -20.84 -14.92
C LEU A 17 5.90 -22.00 -14.11
N SER A 18 6.40 -23.01 -14.81
CA SER A 18 7.22 -24.09 -14.26
C SER A 18 8.53 -23.52 -13.69
N LEU A 19 8.63 -23.40 -12.37
CA LEU A 19 9.85 -22.97 -11.68
C LEU A 19 10.60 -24.20 -11.17
N SER A 20 11.80 -24.45 -11.71
CA SER A 20 12.83 -25.21 -11.00
C SER A 20 13.04 -24.57 -9.62
N PRO A 21 13.42 -25.32 -8.56
CA PRO A 21 13.69 -24.74 -7.26
C PRO A 21 14.96 -23.89 -7.33
N ALA A 22 14.81 -22.63 -7.75
CA ALA A 22 15.77 -21.60 -7.44
C ALA A 22 15.73 -21.45 -5.91
N LEU A 23 16.89 -21.60 -5.26
CA LEU A 23 17.04 -21.17 -3.88
C LEU A 23 16.62 -19.69 -3.85
N ALA A 24 15.52 -19.39 -3.16
CA ALA A 24 14.98 -18.03 -3.13
C ALA A 24 16.08 -17.10 -2.61
N ASP A 25 16.49 -16.14 -3.43
CA ASP A 25 17.26 -15.01 -2.95
C ASP A 25 16.29 -14.20 -2.08
N ASP A 26 16.31 -14.45 -0.77
CA ASP A 26 15.41 -13.84 0.23
C ASP A 26 15.63 -12.32 0.37
N ARG A 27 16.28 -11.67 -0.60
CA ARG A 27 16.53 -10.24 -0.66
C ARG A 27 15.34 -9.45 -1.17
N VAL A 28 14.36 -10.08 -1.82
CA VAL A 28 13.17 -9.39 -2.32
C VAL A 28 11.90 -10.00 -1.72
N GLY A 29 11.13 -9.16 -1.03
CA GLY A 29 9.78 -9.50 -0.58
C GLY A 29 8.76 -8.67 -1.35
N VAL A 30 7.80 -9.31 -2.00
CA VAL A 30 6.67 -8.64 -2.66
C VAL A 30 5.43 -8.81 -1.81
N PHE A 31 4.63 -7.76 -1.69
CA PHE A 31 3.41 -7.77 -0.90
C PHE A 31 2.31 -6.95 -1.60
N ALA A 32 1.07 -7.30 -1.31
CA ALA A 32 -0.10 -6.56 -1.77
C ALA A 32 -1.22 -6.72 -0.74
N GLY A 33 -2.15 -5.79 -0.74
CA GLY A 33 -3.28 -5.82 0.17
C GLY A 33 -4.35 -4.82 -0.23
N GLY A 34 -5.42 -4.80 0.56
CA GLY A 34 -6.47 -3.83 0.38
C GLY A 34 -7.47 -3.82 1.51
N GLN A 35 -8.29 -2.77 1.51
CA GLN A 35 -9.38 -2.53 2.42
C GLN A 35 -10.63 -2.15 1.61
N ALA A 36 -11.78 -2.69 2.01
CA ALA A 36 -13.06 -2.52 1.32
C ALA A 36 -14.18 -2.14 2.31
N ASP A 37 -13.92 -1.12 3.13
CA ASP A 37 -14.90 -0.63 4.12
C ASP A 37 -15.24 0.85 3.83
N PHE A 38 -14.91 1.78 4.72
CA PHE A 38 -15.17 3.22 4.56
C PHE A 38 -14.41 3.88 3.39
N SER A 39 -13.35 3.24 2.92
CA SER A 39 -12.63 3.56 1.71
C SER A 39 -12.28 2.28 0.98
N ASN A 40 -12.32 2.31 -0.35
CA ASN A 40 -11.68 1.28 -1.15
C ASN A 40 -10.22 1.69 -1.27
N TYR A 41 -9.31 0.86 -0.80
CA TYR A 41 -7.87 1.10 -0.85
C TYR A 41 -7.20 -0.20 -1.26
N VAL A 42 -6.29 -0.14 -2.22
CA VAL A 42 -5.45 -1.28 -2.61
C VAL A 42 -4.02 -0.79 -2.77
N PHE A 43 -3.08 -1.67 -2.46
CA PHE A 43 -1.68 -1.37 -2.61
C PHE A 43 -0.91 -2.61 -3.04
N ILE A 44 0.22 -2.36 -3.70
CA ILE A 44 1.23 -3.34 -4.01
C ILE A 44 2.59 -2.71 -3.71
N GLY A 45 3.52 -3.52 -3.22
CA GLY A 45 4.86 -3.04 -2.93
C GLY A 45 5.88 -4.15 -2.95
N ALA A 46 7.13 -3.72 -2.88
CA ALA A 46 8.26 -4.61 -2.74
C ALA A 46 9.28 -4.02 -1.77
N THR A 47 9.90 -4.89 -0.98
CA THR A 47 11.03 -4.59 -0.13
C THR A 47 12.26 -5.29 -0.68
N LEU A 48 13.31 -4.52 -0.92
CA LEU A 48 14.63 -5.01 -1.31
C LEU A 48 15.59 -4.86 -0.13
N SER A 49 16.08 -5.97 0.42
CA SER A 49 17.15 -5.96 1.41
C SER A 49 18.47 -5.55 0.77
N LEU A 50 19.16 -4.62 1.41
CA LEU A 50 20.55 -4.26 1.09
C LEU A 50 21.55 -5.10 1.91
N GLY A 51 21.03 -5.95 2.81
CA GLY A 51 21.79 -6.88 3.63
C GLY A 51 21.76 -8.31 3.07
N PRO A 52 21.92 -9.32 3.96
CA PRO A 52 21.95 -10.72 3.55
C PRO A 52 20.55 -11.24 3.16
N SER A 53 19.48 -10.75 3.78
CA SER A 53 18.09 -11.16 3.54
C SER A 53 17.09 -10.11 4.03
N VAL A 54 15.84 -10.20 3.58
CA VAL A 54 14.69 -9.44 4.08
C VAL A 54 14.46 -9.77 5.55
N GLY A 55 14.11 -8.75 6.33
CA GLY A 55 13.89 -8.87 7.76
C GLY A 55 15.14 -8.65 8.61
N ASN A 56 16.32 -8.48 8.01
CA ASN A 56 17.56 -8.28 8.76
C ASN A 56 18.43 -7.18 8.14
N GLY A 57 18.51 -6.03 8.81
CA GLY A 57 19.36 -4.92 8.44
C GLY A 57 18.67 -3.87 7.56
N VAL A 58 19.45 -3.17 6.74
CA VAL A 58 18.95 -2.06 5.93
C VAL A 58 18.22 -2.59 4.69
N ALA A 59 17.10 -1.98 4.35
CA ALA A 59 16.33 -2.28 3.15
C ALA A 59 15.75 -1.00 2.52
N VAL A 60 15.28 -1.12 1.28
CA VAL A 60 14.48 -0.11 0.59
C VAL A 60 13.11 -0.71 0.28
N ARG A 61 12.04 0.05 0.52
CA ARG A 61 10.67 -0.39 0.20
C ARG A 61 9.99 0.60 -0.72
N GLY A 62 9.39 0.10 -1.78
CA GLY A 62 8.54 0.86 -2.69
C GLY A 62 7.10 0.39 -2.56
N ILE A 63 6.14 1.31 -2.50
CA ILE A 63 4.71 1.03 -2.48
C ILE A 63 4.04 1.88 -3.57
N LEU A 64 3.09 1.29 -4.27
CA LEU A 64 2.12 1.99 -5.10
C LEU A 64 0.74 1.70 -4.56
N ASP A 65 -0.09 2.74 -4.47
CA ASP A 65 -1.41 2.64 -3.91
C ASP A 65 -2.45 3.43 -4.69
N THR A 66 -3.69 3.00 -4.58
CA THR A 66 -4.84 3.73 -5.11
C THR A 66 -6.09 3.42 -4.31
N GLY A 67 -7.01 4.37 -4.30
CA GLY A 67 -8.26 4.18 -3.61
C GLY A 67 -9.25 5.31 -3.83
N GLY A 68 -10.32 5.26 -3.06
CA GLY A 68 -11.32 6.30 -3.04
C GLY A 68 -12.16 6.31 -1.78
N TYR A 69 -12.70 7.48 -1.49
CA TYR A 69 -13.61 7.72 -0.37
C TYR A 69 -14.65 8.76 -0.76
N ASN A 70 -15.80 8.74 -0.09
CA ASN A 70 -16.85 9.73 -0.27
C ASN A 70 -16.99 10.56 1.02
N TYR A 71 -17.29 11.84 0.89
CA TYR A 71 -17.63 12.71 2.01
C TYR A 71 -18.69 13.72 1.61
N ILE A 72 -19.34 14.33 2.59
CA ILE A 72 -20.34 15.38 2.38
C ILE A 72 -19.64 16.72 2.59
N SER A 73 -19.87 17.67 1.67
CA SER A 73 -19.34 19.02 1.72
C SER A 73 -20.46 19.98 1.29
N ASP A 74 -20.82 20.96 2.12
CA ASP A 74 -21.81 21.97 1.76
C ASP A 74 -21.13 23.13 1.02
N PRO A 75 -21.69 23.63 -0.10
CA PRO A 75 -22.98 23.30 -0.72
C PRO A 75 -22.93 22.21 -1.81
N LEU A 76 -21.81 21.47 -1.91
CA LEU A 76 -21.53 20.54 -3.01
C LEU A 76 -22.29 19.20 -2.91
N GLY A 77 -22.84 18.87 -1.73
CA GLY A 77 -23.42 17.57 -1.45
C GLY A 77 -22.33 16.50 -1.31
N THR A 78 -22.53 15.33 -1.94
CA THR A 78 -21.56 14.24 -1.88
C THR A 78 -20.40 14.47 -2.84
N VAL A 79 -19.19 14.53 -2.29
CA VAL A 79 -17.93 14.59 -3.04
C VAL A 79 -17.26 13.23 -3.05
N LYS A 80 -16.95 12.74 -4.25
CA LYS A 80 -16.16 11.53 -4.48
C LYS A 80 -14.70 11.90 -4.62
N ALA A 81 -13.85 11.31 -3.80
CA ALA A 81 -12.41 11.44 -3.89
C ALA A 81 -11.82 10.13 -4.43
N ASN A 82 -10.98 10.23 -5.45
CA ASN A 82 -10.14 9.12 -5.91
C ASN A 82 -8.69 9.56 -5.79
N PHE A 83 -7.84 8.69 -5.30
CA PHE A 83 -6.42 8.98 -5.13
C PHE A 83 -5.55 7.87 -5.70
N GLY A 84 -4.34 8.24 -6.06
CA GLY A 84 -3.26 7.32 -6.42
C GLY A 84 -1.94 7.92 -5.99
N GLY A 85 -1.02 7.08 -5.55
CA GLY A 85 0.23 7.52 -4.98
C GLY A 85 1.31 6.46 -5.04
N GLY A 86 2.48 6.88 -4.54
CA GLY A 86 3.59 5.99 -4.30
C GLY A 86 4.44 6.47 -3.15
N GLU A 87 5.08 5.51 -2.49
CA GLU A 87 5.96 5.70 -1.34
C GLU A 87 7.29 5.01 -1.58
N LEU A 88 8.38 5.65 -1.17
CA LEU A 88 9.72 5.10 -1.18
C LEU A 88 10.35 5.30 0.19
N ASP A 89 10.64 4.19 0.87
CA ASP A 89 11.19 4.15 2.23
C ASP A 89 12.61 3.59 2.27
N ALA A 90 13.44 4.18 3.11
CA ALA A 90 14.61 3.53 3.68
C ALA A 90 14.20 2.88 5.02
N LEU A 91 14.48 1.58 5.15
CA LEU A 91 14.06 0.76 6.29
C LEU A 91 15.26 0.23 7.06
N TYR A 92 15.06 0.03 8.37
CA TYR A 92 15.86 -0.89 9.17
C TYR A 92 14.97 -1.99 9.71
N GLN A 93 15.27 -3.23 9.34
CA GLN A 93 14.48 -4.42 9.63
C GLN A 93 15.16 -5.29 10.68
N PHE A 94 14.36 -5.89 11.56
CA PHE A 94 14.85 -6.87 12.51
C PHE A 94 13.83 -8.00 12.70
N THR A 95 14.32 -9.23 12.54
CA THR A 95 13.55 -10.46 12.76
C THR A 95 14.30 -11.31 13.77
N HIS A 96 13.62 -11.69 14.84
CA HIS A 96 14.16 -12.60 15.84
C HIS A 96 13.11 -13.60 16.27
N GLN A 97 13.34 -14.88 15.94
CA GLN A 97 12.43 -15.98 16.20
C GLN A 97 11.03 -15.67 15.63
N ASN A 98 10.05 -15.45 16.51
CA ASN A 98 8.66 -15.26 16.18
C ASN A 98 8.27 -13.78 16.07
N PHE A 99 9.22 -12.88 16.32
CA PHE A 99 9.03 -11.44 16.30
C PHE A 99 9.70 -10.86 15.05
N TRP A 100 9.03 -9.92 14.39
CA TRP A 100 9.62 -9.09 13.34
C TRP A 100 9.14 -7.65 13.47
N SER A 101 9.97 -6.70 13.07
CA SER A 101 9.54 -5.33 12.86
C SER A 101 10.53 -4.57 11.98
N ASP A 102 10.04 -3.52 11.36
CA ASP A 102 10.84 -2.53 10.66
C ASP A 102 10.43 -1.11 11.04
N VAL A 103 11.43 -0.25 11.08
CA VAL A 103 11.26 1.20 11.17
C VAL A 103 11.73 1.82 9.87
N GLY A 104 10.97 2.77 9.36
CA GLY A 104 11.20 3.38 8.07
C GLY A 104 11.13 4.90 8.10
N VAL A 105 11.87 5.52 7.19
CA VAL A 105 11.67 6.91 6.78
C VAL A 105 11.58 6.95 5.26
N GLY A 106 10.61 7.69 4.75
CA GLY A 106 10.37 7.72 3.32
C GLY A 106 9.69 8.98 2.81
N LEU A 107 9.54 9.01 1.50
CA LEU A 107 8.82 10.04 0.77
C LEU A 107 7.58 9.41 0.15
N ASN A 108 6.44 10.06 0.36
CA ASN A 108 5.16 9.65 -0.20
C ASN A 108 4.62 10.78 -1.08
N ASP A 109 4.30 10.47 -2.33
CA ASP A 109 3.58 11.37 -3.23
C ASP A 109 2.19 10.82 -3.51
N THR A 110 1.18 11.68 -3.47
CA THR A 110 -0.21 11.29 -3.70
C THR A 110 -0.95 12.37 -4.46
N TYR A 111 -1.65 11.97 -5.51
CA TYR A 111 -2.59 12.84 -6.21
C TYR A 111 -4.02 12.44 -5.87
N THR A 112 -4.84 13.40 -5.44
CA THR A 112 -6.28 13.19 -5.19
C THR A 112 -7.15 14.05 -6.11
N GLY A 113 -7.98 13.40 -6.91
CA GLY A 113 -9.03 14.02 -7.70
C GLY A 113 -10.36 14.05 -6.95
N LEU A 114 -11.10 15.15 -7.07
CA LEU A 114 -12.38 15.37 -6.38
C LEU A 114 -13.50 15.65 -7.38
N MET A 115 -14.65 15.00 -7.19
CA MET A 115 -15.85 15.21 -8.01
C MET A 115 -17.13 15.29 -7.16
N PRO A 116 -17.83 16.46 -7.13
CA PRO A 116 -17.43 17.74 -7.73
C PRO A 116 -16.13 18.29 -7.11
N TYR A 117 -15.50 19.23 -7.82
CA TYR A 117 -14.27 19.84 -7.34
C TYR A 117 -14.55 20.64 -6.05
N ASP A 118 -13.85 20.27 -4.97
CA ASP A 118 -13.91 20.97 -3.68
C ASP A 118 -12.56 21.66 -3.40
N PRO A 119 -12.46 23.00 -3.55
CA PRO A 119 -11.25 23.75 -3.28
C PRO A 119 -10.91 23.87 -1.79
N THR A 120 -11.83 23.50 -0.88
CA THR A 120 -11.59 23.57 0.57
C THR A 120 -10.95 22.30 1.12
N ASN A 121 -11.02 21.20 0.37
CA ASN A 121 -10.43 19.95 0.80
C ASN A 121 -8.90 20.05 0.91
N ARG A 122 -8.37 19.76 2.10
CA ARG A 122 -6.92 19.83 2.38
C ARG A 122 -6.10 18.80 1.61
N ARG A 123 -6.71 17.70 1.15
CA ARG A 123 -6.08 16.59 0.42
C ARG A 123 -6.23 16.71 -1.10
N ARG A 124 -6.74 17.82 -1.64
CA ARG A 124 -6.91 17.98 -3.09
C ARG A 124 -5.56 18.05 -3.82
N GLY A 125 -5.52 17.53 -5.05
CA GLY A 125 -4.35 17.67 -5.92
C GLY A 125 -3.14 16.83 -5.46
N ALA A 126 -1.95 17.24 -5.91
CA ALA A 126 -0.68 16.60 -5.56
C ALA A 126 -0.22 17.00 -4.16
N GLN A 127 0.31 16.03 -3.41
CA GLN A 127 0.87 16.20 -2.08
C GLN A 127 2.09 15.30 -1.93
N ALA A 128 3.18 15.89 -1.46
CA ALA A 128 4.36 15.15 -1.01
C ALA A 128 4.46 15.21 0.52
N GLU A 129 4.78 14.08 1.13
CA GLU A 129 4.96 13.96 2.57
C GLU A 129 6.28 13.22 2.87
N VAL A 130 6.96 13.65 3.93
CA VAL A 130 7.97 12.81 4.60
C VAL A 130 7.25 11.96 5.61
N ARG A 131 7.43 10.64 5.55
CA ARG A 131 6.79 9.68 6.44
C ARG A 131 7.80 8.96 7.31
N LEU A 132 7.42 8.74 8.56
CA LEU A 132 8.01 7.75 9.44
C LEU A 132 7.04 6.58 9.52
N SER A 133 7.53 5.35 9.35
CA SER A 133 6.71 4.14 9.41
C SER A 133 7.24 3.15 10.45
N LEU A 134 6.32 2.43 11.08
CA LEU A 134 6.59 1.27 11.91
C LEU A 134 5.68 0.13 11.43
N ASP A 135 6.25 -1.01 11.12
CA ASP A 135 5.53 -2.24 10.80
C ASP A 135 6.12 -3.40 11.59
N GLY A 136 5.35 -4.45 11.81
CA GLY A 136 5.84 -5.63 12.51
C GLY A 136 4.74 -6.54 13.04
N GLY A 137 5.19 -7.56 13.76
CA GLY A 137 4.30 -8.50 14.40
C GLY A 137 5.02 -9.51 15.28
N ASN A 138 4.22 -10.33 15.95
CA ASN A 138 4.68 -11.44 16.75
C ASN A 138 3.72 -12.64 16.63
N VAL A 139 4.30 -13.83 16.55
CA VAL A 139 3.56 -15.10 16.61
C VAL A 139 3.83 -15.80 17.94
N SER A 140 2.77 -16.19 18.64
CA SER A 140 2.84 -16.94 19.89
C SER A 140 1.79 -18.07 19.91
N GLY A 141 2.25 -19.29 19.65
CA GLY A 141 1.37 -20.45 19.49
C GLY A 141 0.39 -20.26 18.33
N PRO A 142 -0.95 -20.35 18.56
CA PRO A 142 -1.95 -20.10 17.52
C PRO A 142 -2.22 -18.61 17.28
N TRP A 143 -1.64 -17.71 18.08
CA TRP A 143 -1.93 -16.28 18.03
C TRP A 143 -0.90 -15.53 17.20
N ARG A 144 -1.39 -14.60 16.39
CA ARG A 144 -0.58 -13.63 15.66
C ARG A 144 -1.08 -12.23 16.00
N ALA A 145 -0.17 -11.35 16.35
CA ALA A 145 -0.42 -9.93 16.51
C ALA A 145 0.42 -9.18 15.48
N ASP A 146 -0.21 -8.29 14.71
CA ASP A 146 0.43 -7.42 13.74
C ASP A 146 0.21 -5.97 14.15
N TRP A 147 1.17 -5.10 13.86
CA TRP A 147 1.02 -3.66 13.99
C TRP A 147 1.59 -2.98 12.77
N ASN A 148 0.91 -1.93 12.34
CA ASN A 148 1.40 -1.03 11.33
C ASN A 148 1.00 0.40 11.74
N GLY A 149 1.85 1.35 11.48
CA GLY A 149 1.60 2.74 11.79
C GLY A 149 2.54 3.66 11.04
N PHE A 150 2.08 4.86 10.76
CA PHE A 150 2.91 5.86 10.12
C PHE A 150 2.49 7.26 10.56
N TYR A 151 3.44 8.18 10.48
CA TYR A 151 3.22 9.59 10.68
C TYR A 151 3.87 10.35 9.54
N GLY A 152 3.09 11.20 8.87
CA GLY A 152 3.54 12.02 7.74
C GLY A 152 3.48 13.50 8.06
N THR A 153 4.48 14.25 7.59
CA THR A 153 4.42 15.72 7.50
C THR A 153 4.53 16.15 6.06
N ARG A 154 3.72 17.14 5.67
CA ARG A 154 3.74 17.69 4.32
C ARG A 154 5.02 18.47 4.04
N LEU A 155 5.47 18.40 2.80
CA LEU A 155 6.55 19.21 2.23
C LEU A 155 6.01 20.50 1.62
#